data_AF-A0A1Y2F2D6-F1
#
_entry.id   AF-A0A1Y2F2D6-F1
#
_cell.length_a   1.000
_cell.length_b   1.000
_cell.length_c   1.000
_cell.angle_alpha   90.00
_cell.angle_beta   90.00
_cell.angle_gamma   90.00
#
_symmetry.space_group_name_H-M   'P 1'
#
loop_
_entity.id
_entity.type
_entity.pdbx_description
1 polymer ?
#
loop_
_entity_poly.entity_id
_entity_poly.type
_entity_poly.pdbx_seq_one_letter_code
_entity_poly.pdbx_strand_id
1 'polypeptide(L)'
;MRPALQLSASVKAAPRPSRLTGKPFLPLDYFLNRTKALSLYRQFIRATKGLGDASARWETVKWVRSDFERYRDVVESEKVKTLLALGHRQLKQLNATGSLVGSEGAKWRGQRK
;
A
#
# COMPACT_ATOMS: atom_id res chain seq x y z
N MET A 1 -43.26 -22.41 -46.98
CA MET A 1 -42.95 -23.04 -45.69
C MET A 1 -41.46 -22.86 -45.41
N ARG A 2 -41.09 -22.08 -44.38
CA ARG A 2 -39.68 -21.81 -44.02
C ARG A 2 -39.37 -22.55 -42.71
N PRO A 3 -38.37 -23.45 -42.66
CA PRO A 3 -38.05 -24.15 -41.43
C PRO A 3 -37.31 -23.18 -40.50
N ALA A 4 -37.81 -23.04 -39.27
CA ALA A 4 -37.13 -22.29 -38.22
C ALA A 4 -35.94 -23.13 -37.72
N LEU A 5 -34.73 -22.72 -38.07
CA LEU A 5 -33.50 -23.32 -37.55
C LEU A 5 -33.40 -23.04 -36.05
N GLN A 6 -33.79 -24.01 -35.24
CA GLN A 6 -33.40 -24.09 -33.84
C GLN A 6 -31.92 -24.48 -33.77
N LEU A 7 -31.07 -23.56 -33.33
CA LEU A 7 -29.74 -23.90 -32.85
C LEU A 7 -29.35 -22.97 -31.69
N SER A 8 -29.95 -23.20 -30.53
CA SER A 8 -29.41 -22.69 -29.27
C SER A 8 -28.22 -23.58 -28.87
N ALA A 9 -27.06 -23.31 -29.46
CA ALA A 9 -25.82 -23.91 -28.99
C ALA A 9 -25.53 -23.36 -27.58
N SER A 10 -25.64 -24.21 -26.56
CA SER A 10 -25.10 -23.92 -25.22
C SER A 10 -23.58 -23.92 -25.31
N VAL A 11 -23.00 -22.77 -25.66
CA VAL A 11 -21.55 -22.56 -25.63
C VAL A 11 -21.10 -22.66 -24.17
N LYS A 12 -20.49 -23.79 -23.78
CA LYS A 12 -19.79 -23.89 -22.50
C LYS A 12 -18.64 -22.90 -22.52
N ALA A 13 -18.77 -21.81 -21.76
CA ALA A 13 -17.70 -20.84 -21.60
C ALA A 13 -16.46 -21.52 -21.00
N ALA A 14 -15.29 -21.26 -21.59
CA ALA A 14 -14.03 -21.79 -21.09
C ALA A 14 -13.84 -21.41 -19.60
N PRO A 15 -13.30 -22.30 -18.75
CA PRO A 15 -13.07 -22.01 -17.35
C PRO A 15 -12.12 -20.81 -17.23
N ARG A 16 -12.57 -19.75 -16.55
CA ARG A 16 -11.72 -18.58 -16.30
C ARG A 16 -10.61 -18.99 -15.34
N PRO A 17 -9.33 -18.78 -15.69
CA PRO A 17 -8.25 -19.09 -14.77
C PRO A 17 -8.41 -18.25 -13.51
N SER A 18 -8.30 -18.89 -12.34
CA SER A 18 -8.27 -18.15 -11.08
C SER A 18 -7.00 -17.32 -11.05
N ARG A 19 -7.10 -16.08 -10.53
CA ARG A 19 -5.90 -15.27 -10.24
C ARG A 19 -4.97 -15.92 -9.22
N LEU A 20 -5.41 -17.01 -8.57
CA LEU A 20 -4.66 -17.79 -7.60
C LEU A 20 -4.00 -19.04 -8.20
N THR A 21 -4.30 -19.39 -9.46
CA THR A 21 -3.70 -20.55 -10.13
C THR A 21 -2.17 -20.36 -10.20
N GLY A 22 -1.41 -21.31 -9.64
CA GLY A 22 0.06 -21.31 -9.65
C GLY A 22 0.74 -20.46 -8.56
N LYS A 23 -0.01 -19.89 -7.61
CA LYS A 23 0.57 -19.12 -6.50
C LYS A 23 0.78 -19.99 -5.26
N PRO A 24 1.87 -19.78 -4.50
CA PRO A 24 2.06 -20.48 -3.24
C PRO A 24 0.93 -20.15 -2.26
N PHE A 25 0.50 -21.14 -1.48
CA PHE A 25 -0.45 -20.93 -0.40
C PHE A 25 0.22 -20.13 0.71
N LEU A 26 -0.32 -18.94 1.00
CA LEU A 26 0.15 -18.06 2.06
C LEU A 26 -0.86 -18.05 3.22
N PRO A 27 -0.41 -17.97 4.47
CA PRO A 27 -1.30 -17.94 5.63
C PRO A 27 -2.15 -16.67 5.66
N LEU A 28 -3.31 -16.72 6.31
CA LEU A 28 -4.21 -15.56 6.42
C LEU A 28 -3.53 -14.34 7.05
N ASP A 29 -2.72 -14.57 8.07
CA ASP A 29 -1.93 -13.55 8.77
C ASP A 29 -1.07 -12.71 7.85
N TYR A 30 -0.50 -13.33 6.81
CA TYR A 30 0.30 -12.61 5.80
C TYR A 30 -0.52 -11.52 5.12
N PHE A 31 -1.76 -11.82 4.73
CA PHE A 31 -2.63 -10.85 4.05
C PHE A 31 -3.06 -9.73 4.99
N LEU A 32 -3.39 -10.05 6.24
CA LEU A 32 -3.72 -9.05 7.27
C LEU A 32 -2.54 -8.14 7.59
N ASN A 33 -1.34 -8.70 7.69
CA ASN A 33 -0.13 -7.92 7.93
C ASN A 33 0.22 -7.05 6.73
N ARG A 34 0.00 -7.54 5.50
CA ARG A 34 0.21 -6.77 4.27
C ARG A 34 -0.74 -5.57 4.15
N THR A 35 -2.01 -5.72 4.52
CA THR A 35 -2.95 -4.57 4.52
C THR A 35 -2.56 -3.53 5.56
N LYS A 36 -2.12 -3.95 6.75
CA LYS A 36 -1.59 -3.06 7.79
C LYS A 36 -0.34 -2.31 7.31
N ALA A 37 0.61 -3.01 6.68
CA ALA A 37 1.82 -2.41 6.12
C ALA A 37 1.51 -1.36 5.06
N LEU A 38 0.58 -1.64 4.13
CA LEU A 38 0.15 -0.67 3.12
C LEU A 38 -0.53 0.55 3.73
N SER A 39 -1.36 0.35 4.78
CA SER A 39 -1.97 1.46 5.52
C SER A 39 -0.89 2.34 6.15
N LEU A 40 0.09 1.73 6.81
CA LEU A 40 1.20 2.43 7.46
C LEU A 40 2.06 3.21 6.45
N TYR A 41 2.39 2.61 5.30
CA TYR A 41 3.09 3.29 4.21
C TYR A 41 2.36 4.56 3.76
N ARG A 42 1.05 4.47 3.54
CA ARG A 42 0.23 5.63 3.15
C ARG A 42 0.18 6.70 4.24
N GLN A 43 0.30 6.33 5.52
CA GLN A 43 0.38 7.28 6.62
C GLN A 43 1.73 8.01 6.62
N PHE A 44 2.85 7.31 6.40
CA PHE A 44 4.16 7.94 6.23
C PHE A 44 4.15 8.99 5.11
N ILE A 45 3.65 8.63 3.92
CA ILE A 45 3.59 9.57 2.78
C ILE A 45 2.69 10.78 3.06
N ARG A 46 1.68 10.65 3.91
CA ARG A 46 0.86 11.78 4.35
C ARG A 46 1.59 12.65 5.37
N ALA A 47 2.29 12.03 6.31
CA ALA A 47 3.06 12.72 7.34
C ALA A 47 4.23 13.52 6.74
N THR A 48 4.87 13.03 5.66
CA THR A 48 5.92 13.78 4.95
C THR A 48 5.44 15.08 4.32
N LYS A 49 4.12 15.28 4.13
CA LYS A 49 3.57 16.57 3.67
C LYS A 49 3.66 17.68 4.72
N GLY A 50 3.87 17.32 5.99
CA GLY A 50 4.10 18.29 7.07
C GLY A 50 5.51 18.89 7.07
N LEU A 51 6.46 18.27 6.36
CA LEU A 51 7.81 18.81 6.23
C LEU A 51 7.76 20.02 5.27
N GLY A 52 8.19 21.19 5.76
CA GLY A 52 8.12 22.44 5.00
C GLY A 52 9.08 22.51 3.81
N ASP A 53 10.22 21.80 3.89
CA ASP A 53 11.23 21.74 2.84
C ASP A 53 10.95 20.61 1.82
N ALA A 54 11.02 20.96 0.54
CA ALA A 54 10.76 20.05 -0.58
C ALA A 54 11.89 19.02 -0.76
N SER A 55 13.15 19.41 -0.52
CA SER A 55 14.29 18.50 -0.64
C SER A 55 14.23 17.42 0.45
N ALA A 56 14.13 17.84 1.71
CA ALA A 56 13.97 16.94 2.85
C ALA A 56 12.76 16.01 2.70
N ARG A 57 11.64 16.51 2.16
CA ARG A 57 10.47 15.69 1.87
C ARG A 57 10.78 14.59 0.86
N TRP A 58 11.44 14.90 -0.25
CA TRP A 58 11.74 13.92 -1.29
C TRP A 58 12.71 12.84 -0.78
N GLU A 59 13.73 13.24 -0.04
CA GLU A 59 14.66 12.32 0.63
C GLU A 59 13.95 11.40 1.60
N THR A 60 13.07 11.94 2.43
CA THR A 60 12.28 11.16 3.39
C THR A 60 11.37 10.17 2.67
N VAL A 61 10.70 10.57 1.58
CA VAL A 61 9.87 9.67 0.78
C VAL A 61 10.70 8.55 0.15
N LYS A 62 11.89 8.87 -0.37
CA LYS A 62 12.82 7.88 -0.94
C LYS A 62 13.29 6.89 0.12
N TRP A 63 13.63 7.38 1.32
CA TRP A 63 14.01 6.55 2.45
C TRP A 63 12.87 5.60 2.87
N VAL A 64 11.65 6.12 3.08
CA VAL A 64 10.48 5.29 3.41
C VAL A 64 10.24 4.22 2.35
N ARG A 65 10.32 4.56 1.05
CA ARG A 65 10.14 3.55 -0.02
C ARG A 65 11.21 2.45 0.06
N SER A 66 12.47 2.82 0.24
CA SER A 66 13.58 1.87 0.35
C SER A 66 13.41 0.92 1.55
N ASP A 67 12.97 1.46 2.68
CA ASP A 67 12.76 0.67 3.90
C ASP A 67 11.64 -0.37 3.74
N PHE A 68 10.50 0.01 3.15
CA PHE A 68 9.41 -0.93 2.86
C PHE A 68 9.79 -1.97 1.81
N GLU A 69 10.59 -1.62 0.80
CA GLU A 69 11.04 -2.58 -0.23
C GLU A 69 11.99 -3.62 0.36
N ARG A 70 12.85 -3.23 1.31
CA ARG A 70 13.78 -4.13 2.02
C ARG A 70 13.07 -5.31 2.70
N TYR A 71 11.85 -5.10 3.19
CA TYR A 71 11.08 -6.10 3.94
C TYR A 71 9.90 -6.68 3.15
N ARG A 72 9.85 -6.45 1.82
CA ARG A 72 8.75 -6.89 0.95
C ARG A 72 8.48 -8.40 0.97
N ASP A 73 9.55 -9.19 1.03
CA ASP A 73 9.48 -10.65 0.89
C ASP A 73 9.41 -11.39 2.24
N VAL A 74 9.23 -10.65 3.34
CA VAL A 74 9.08 -11.25 4.67
C VAL A 74 7.68 -11.86 4.83
N VAL A 75 7.62 -13.17 5.00
CA VAL A 75 6.37 -13.92 5.21
C VAL A 75 6.08 -14.18 6.70
N GLU A 76 7.11 -14.21 7.53
CA GLU A 76 7.01 -14.52 8.98
C GLU A 76 6.16 -13.49 9.74
N SER A 77 5.09 -13.96 10.40
CA SER A 77 4.06 -13.09 11.02
C SER A 77 4.64 -12.26 12.16
N GLU A 78 5.42 -12.89 13.05
CA GLU A 78 6.00 -12.22 14.23
C GLU A 78 7.02 -11.14 13.85
N LYS A 79 7.83 -11.41 12.82
CA LYS A 79 8.78 -10.43 12.29
C LYS A 79 8.05 -9.22 11.72
N VAL A 80 6.98 -9.43 10.94
CA VAL A 80 6.20 -8.30 10.37
C VAL A 80 5.49 -7.51 11.47
N LYS A 81 4.94 -8.15 12.50
CA LYS A 81 4.34 -7.44 13.65
C LYS A 81 5.36 -6.53 14.35
N THR A 82 6.57 -7.03 14.55
CA THR A 82 7.66 -6.28 15.18
C THR A 82 8.07 -5.08 14.31
N LEU A 83 8.21 -5.28 13.00
CA LEU A 83 8.51 -4.21 12.03
C LEU A 83 7.38 -3.18 11.96
N LEU A 84 6.12 -3.61 12.00
CA LEU A 84 4.98 -2.70 12.08
C LEU A 84 5.05 -1.88 13.36
N ALA A 85 5.31 -2.49 14.53
CA ALA A 85 5.43 -1.76 15.79
C ALA A 85 6.55 -0.71 15.73
N LEU A 86 7.71 -1.06 15.16
CA LEU A 86 8.82 -0.13 14.91
C LEU A 86 8.39 1.01 13.99
N GLY A 87 7.75 0.71 12.85
CA GLY A 87 7.29 1.72 11.89
C GLY A 87 6.25 2.67 12.49
N HIS A 88 5.35 2.20 13.37
CA HIS A 88 4.43 3.09 14.07
C HIS A 88 5.15 4.05 15.02
N ARG A 89 6.23 3.61 15.69
CA ARG A 89 7.05 4.50 16.54
C ARG A 89 7.76 5.55 15.70
N GLN A 90 8.37 5.15 14.58
CA GLN A 90 9.02 6.06 13.63
C GLN A 90 8.02 7.07 13.05
N LEU A 91 6.81 6.64 12.72
CA LEU A 91 5.76 7.54 12.23
C LEU A 91 5.38 8.60 13.29
N LYS A 92 5.26 8.20 14.57
CA LYS A 92 5.01 9.15 15.66
C LYS A 92 6.13 10.18 15.78
N GLN A 93 7.38 9.74 15.68
CA GLN A 93 8.55 10.64 15.69
C GLN A 93 8.52 11.60 14.51
N LEU A 94 8.23 11.11 13.29
CA LEU A 94 8.15 11.94 12.08
C LEU A 94 7.02 12.97 12.15
N ASN A 95 5.87 12.61 12.74
CA ASN A 95 4.79 13.57 12.98
C ASN A 95 5.19 14.63 14.01
N ALA A 96 5.90 14.24 15.07
CA ALA A 96 6.40 15.18 16.07
C ALA A 96 7.39 16.18 15.46
N THR A 97 8.34 15.70 14.64
CA THR A 97 9.28 16.60 13.95
C THR A 97 8.57 17.53 12.96
N GLY A 98 7.59 17.04 12.20
CA GLY A 98 6.77 17.88 11.33
C GLY A 98 5.98 18.95 12.09
N SER A 99 5.52 18.64 13.31
CA SER A 99 4.84 19.62 14.18
C SER A 99 5.79 20.70 14.71
N LEU A 100 7.03 20.33 15.04
CA LEU A 100 8.05 21.25 15.55
C LEU A 100 8.62 22.15 14.45
N VAL A 101 8.79 21.62 13.24
CA VAL A 101 9.27 22.38 12.08
C VAL A 101 8.23 23.41 11.61
N GLY A 102 6.95 23.19 11.93
CA GLY A 102 5.94 24.24 11.95
C GLY A 102 5.51 24.79 10.57
N SER A 103 4.19 24.86 10.38
CA SER A 103 3.43 25.91 9.66
C SER A 103 3.70 26.25 8.18
N GLU A 104 4.94 26.25 7.68
CA GLU A 104 5.33 26.62 6.31
C GLU A 104 4.72 25.71 5.22
N GLY A 105 4.38 24.46 5.57
CA GLY A 105 3.81 23.47 4.65
C GLY A 105 2.39 23.77 4.17
N ALA A 106 1.69 24.73 4.77
CA ALA A 106 0.36 25.16 4.32
C ALA A 106 0.39 25.70 2.88
N LYS A 107 1.50 26.31 2.45
CA LYS A 107 1.65 26.87 1.09
C LYS A 107 1.65 25.81 -0.02
N TRP A 108 1.96 24.56 0.32
CA TRP A 108 1.99 23.43 -0.64
C TRP A 108 0.74 22.56 -0.58
N ARG A 109 -0.24 22.88 0.28
CA ARG A 109 -1.58 22.27 0.19
C ARG A 109 -2.27 22.95 -0.98
N GLY A 110 -2.27 22.29 -2.13
CA GLY A 110 -2.87 22.81 -3.36
C GLY A 110 -4.21 23.48 -3.06
N GLN A 111 -4.26 24.80 -3.22
CA GLN A 111 -5.47 25.59 -3.15
C GLN A 111 -6.42 25.00 -4.20
N ARG A 112 -7.53 24.39 -3.77
CA ARG A 112 -8.58 24.04 -4.73
C ARG A 112 -9.13 25.38 -5.23
N LYS A 113 -8.90 25.66 -6.51
CA LYS A 113 -9.61 26.73 -7.23
C LYS A 113 -11.11 26.44 -7.24
#